data_AF-A0A915M896-F1
#
_entry.id   AF-A0A915M896-F1
#
_cell.length_a   1.000
_cell.length_b   1.000
_cell.length_c   1.000
_cell.angle_alpha   90.00
_cell.angle_beta   90.00
_cell.angle_gamma   90.00
#
_symmetry.space_group_name_H-M   'P 1'
#
loop_
_entity.id
_entity.type
_entity.pdbx_description
1 polymer ?
#
loop_
_entity_poly.entity_id
_entity_poly.type
_entity_poly.pdbx_seq_one_letter_code
_entity_poly.pdbx_strand_id
1 'polypeptide(L)'
;MAVDFQYPQFGNMDDILNQLNIISNESIDITDTVKRSKSQLMQHRLKNPLFAVLCDIKNKTFRLDNMLLAEGIAGPERVNTPEAGDTADYKQKLVQIRQTYNDEMRKYQDACEEFTSHVLQLLQEQGTIRPISNEEMNRMVNIIQKKFSVIQVQLKQSTCENVMVLRSRFLDARRKRRNFSKQATDILNEYFYVYIHNPYPSEEVKEDLARKCGITVSQVSNWFGNKRIRYKKNIAKTQEEAAIYVKKGGQGGGFKFL
;
A
#
# COMPACT_ATOMS: atom_id res chain seq x y z
N MET A 1 -46.13 -32.17 -17.01
CA MET A 1 -44.98 -32.92 -16.46
C MET A 1 -43.93 -31.90 -16.07
N ALA A 2 -43.89 -31.55 -14.78
CA ALA A 2 -42.82 -30.70 -14.23
C ALA A 2 -41.62 -31.60 -13.93
N VAL A 3 -40.45 -31.22 -14.43
CA VAL A 3 -39.21 -31.98 -14.26
C VAL A 3 -38.51 -31.43 -13.02
N ASP A 4 -38.53 -32.18 -11.92
CA ASP A 4 -37.77 -31.86 -10.71
C ASP A 4 -36.27 -31.96 -11.00
N PHE A 5 -35.61 -30.80 -11.14
CA PHE A 5 -34.16 -30.72 -11.15
C PHE A 5 -33.66 -30.71 -9.70
N GLN A 6 -33.35 -31.90 -9.19
CA GLN A 6 -32.68 -32.06 -7.91
C GLN A 6 -31.21 -31.67 -8.08
N TYR A 7 -30.87 -30.45 -7.71
CA TYR A 7 -29.47 -30.01 -7.63
C TYR A 7 -28.73 -30.87 -6.57
N PRO A 8 -27.46 -31.27 -6.83
CA PRO A 8 -26.68 -32.01 -5.85
C PRO A 8 -26.44 -31.11 -4.63
N GLN A 9 -26.82 -31.59 -3.45
CA GLN A 9 -26.50 -30.93 -2.18
C GLN A 9 -24.98 -30.86 -2.02
N PHE A 10 -24.42 -29.65 -2.09
CA PHE A 10 -22.99 -29.41 -1.87
C PHE A 10 -22.65 -29.56 -0.38
N GLY A 11 -22.44 -30.80 0.07
CA GLY A 11 -21.68 -31.08 1.29
C GLY A 11 -20.19 -30.88 1.00
N ASN A 12 -19.63 -29.72 1.34
CA ASN A 12 -18.19 -29.50 1.17
C ASN A 12 -17.61 -28.45 2.12
N MET A 13 -18.31 -27.37 2.44
CA MET A 13 -17.73 -26.31 3.29
C MET A 13 -18.04 -26.51 4.77
N ASP A 14 -19.32 -26.73 5.10
CA ASP A 14 -19.75 -26.91 6.48
C ASP A 14 -19.20 -28.20 7.11
N ASP A 15 -19.04 -29.26 6.31
CA ASP A 15 -18.44 -30.53 6.76
C ASP A 15 -16.95 -30.37 7.10
N ILE A 16 -16.21 -29.60 6.31
CA ILE A 16 -14.79 -29.33 6.58
C ILE A 16 -14.64 -28.42 7.80
N LEU A 17 -15.49 -27.40 7.92
CA LEU A 17 -15.50 -26.52 9.08
C LEU A 17 -15.87 -27.27 10.36
N ASN A 18 -16.84 -28.18 10.28
CA ASN A 18 -17.22 -29.07 11.38
C ASN A 18 -16.08 -30.04 11.72
N GLN A 19 -15.42 -30.66 10.74
CA GLN A 19 -14.26 -31.53 10.98
C GLN A 19 -13.08 -30.78 11.61
N LEU A 20 -12.78 -29.56 11.15
CA LEU A 20 -11.74 -28.72 11.75
C LEU A 20 -12.09 -28.30 13.19
N ASN A 21 -13.37 -28.04 13.46
CA ASN A 21 -13.86 -27.72 14.80
C ASN A 21 -13.78 -28.92 15.74
N ILE A 22 -14.09 -30.13 15.25
CA ILE A 22 -13.93 -31.39 15.99
C ILE A 22 -12.45 -31.65 16.33
N ILE A 23 -11.55 -31.53 15.34
CA ILE A 23 -10.10 -31.71 15.55
C ILE A 23 -9.52 -30.70 16.53
N SER A 24 -10.02 -29.45 16.53
CA SER A 24 -9.56 -28.42 17.47
C SER A 24 -10.04 -28.65 18.90
N ASN A 25 -11.02 -29.54 19.12
CA ASN A 25 -11.72 -29.70 20.38
C ASN A 25 -11.57 -31.10 21.02
N GLU A 26 -10.89 -32.04 20.36
CA GLU A 26 -10.57 -33.37 20.93
C GLU A 26 -9.20 -33.36 21.65
N SER A 27 -9.14 -33.99 22.83
CA SER A 27 -7.91 -34.20 23.60
C SER A 27 -6.84 -34.91 22.75
N ILE A 28 -5.59 -34.47 22.89
CA ILE A 28 -4.41 -35.07 22.22
C ILE A 28 -4.10 -36.40 22.92
N ASP A 29 -4.99 -37.37 22.79
CA ASP A 29 -4.69 -38.75 23.12
C ASP A 29 -4.60 -39.58 21.84
N ILE A 30 -3.73 -40.58 21.86
CA ILE A 30 -3.02 -41.19 20.73
C ILE A 30 -3.92 -42.12 19.89
N THR A 31 -5.18 -41.76 19.65
CA THR A 31 -6.14 -42.62 18.96
C THR A 31 -6.09 -42.42 17.44
N ASP A 32 -6.19 -43.54 16.71
CA ASP A 32 -6.15 -43.63 15.25
C ASP A 32 -7.11 -42.67 14.51
N THR A 33 -8.09 -42.14 15.21
CA THR A 33 -9.03 -41.10 14.78
C THR A 33 -8.32 -39.82 14.36
N VAL A 34 -7.40 -39.27 15.17
CA VAL A 34 -6.66 -38.04 14.85
C VAL A 34 -5.73 -38.25 13.65
N LYS A 35 -5.11 -39.43 13.55
CA LYS A 35 -4.28 -39.81 12.39
C LYS A 35 -5.12 -39.93 11.11
N ARG A 36 -6.32 -40.51 11.17
CA ARG A 36 -7.25 -40.58 10.02
C ARG A 36 -7.73 -39.20 9.59
N SER A 37 -8.14 -38.36 10.54
CA SER A 37 -8.59 -36.98 10.27
C SER A 37 -7.47 -36.14 9.66
N LYS A 38 -6.24 -36.26 10.18
CA LYS A 38 -5.05 -35.63 9.59
C LYS A 38 -4.77 -36.14 8.17
N SER A 39 -4.90 -37.45 7.93
CA SER A 39 -4.68 -38.05 6.60
C SER A 39 -5.74 -37.60 5.59
N GLN A 40 -7.01 -37.53 5.98
CA GLN A 40 -8.10 -36.98 5.16
C GLN A 40 -7.84 -35.51 4.82
N LEU A 41 -7.46 -34.68 5.80
CA LEU A 41 -7.13 -33.27 5.55
C LEU A 41 -5.91 -33.13 4.63
N MET A 42 -4.93 -34.02 4.76
CA MET A 42 -3.72 -34.04 3.94
C MET A 42 -3.98 -34.45 2.48
N GLN A 43 -5.01 -35.26 2.24
CA GLN A 43 -5.45 -35.71 0.91
C GLN A 43 -6.56 -34.82 0.31
N HIS A 44 -7.12 -33.89 1.09
CA HIS A 44 -8.24 -33.06 0.66
C HIS A 44 -7.84 -32.09 -0.46
N ARG A 45 -8.63 -32.03 -1.54
CA ARG A 45 -8.33 -31.19 -2.72
C ARG A 45 -8.20 -29.69 -2.41
N LEU A 46 -8.90 -29.21 -1.38
CA LEU A 46 -8.86 -27.80 -0.95
C LEU A 46 -7.68 -27.46 -0.03
N LYS A 47 -6.88 -28.43 0.38
CA LYS A 47 -5.74 -28.20 1.30
C LYS A 47 -4.76 -27.16 0.76
N ASN A 48 -4.31 -27.32 -0.48
CA ASN A 48 -3.32 -26.42 -1.07
C ASN A 48 -3.88 -25.01 -1.29
N PRO A 49 -5.11 -24.84 -1.82
CA PRO A 49 -5.78 -23.53 -1.87
C PRO A 49 -5.93 -22.87 -0.50
N LEU A 50 -6.39 -23.60 0.53
CA LEU A 50 -6.56 -23.07 1.89
C LEU A 50 -5.22 -22.69 2.53
N PHE A 51 -4.19 -23.50 2.33
CA PHE A 51 -2.83 -23.20 2.80
C PHE A 51 -2.27 -21.94 2.13
N ALA A 52 -2.48 -21.78 0.81
CA ALA A 52 -2.09 -20.56 0.10
C ALA A 52 -2.79 -19.32 0.68
N VAL A 53 -4.10 -19.38 0.92
CA VAL A 53 -4.85 -18.27 1.55
C VAL A 53 -4.35 -17.97 2.96
N LEU A 54 -4.07 -18.99 3.78
CA LEU A 54 -3.53 -18.80 5.13
C LEU A 54 -2.11 -18.22 5.11
N CYS A 55 -1.26 -18.67 4.20
CA CYS A 55 0.05 -18.09 3.95
C CYS A 55 -0.06 -16.63 3.51
N ASP A 56 -1.00 -16.31 2.62
CA ASP A 56 -1.25 -14.94 2.17
C ASP A 56 -1.71 -14.05 3.31
N ILE A 57 -2.62 -14.53 4.17
CA ILE A 57 -3.06 -13.80 5.37
C ILE A 57 -1.87 -13.56 6.32
N LYS A 58 -1.08 -14.59 6.63
CA LYS A 58 0.09 -14.48 7.51
C LYS A 58 1.17 -13.54 6.93
N ASN A 59 1.42 -13.64 5.63
CA ASN A 59 2.36 -12.78 4.91
C ASN A 59 1.88 -11.33 4.88
N LYS A 60 0.57 -11.09 4.74
CA LYS A 60 0.00 -9.73 4.74
C LYS A 60 0.24 -9.05 6.09
N THR A 61 0.01 -9.73 7.21
CA THR A 61 0.28 -9.19 8.56
C THR A 61 1.78 -8.91 8.77
N PHE A 62 2.65 -9.86 8.40
CA PHE A 62 4.11 -9.68 8.52
C PHE A 62 4.64 -8.52 7.66
N ARG A 63 4.05 -8.28 6.49
CA ARG A 63 4.40 -7.15 5.62
C ARG A 63 4.04 -5.80 6.24
N LEU A 64 2.91 -5.71 6.94
CA LEU A 64 2.52 -4.48 7.65
C LEU A 64 3.52 -4.16 8.77
N ASP A 65 3.88 -5.15 9.58
CA ASP A 65 4.84 -4.97 10.67
C ASP A 65 6.21 -4.49 10.16
N ASN A 66 6.73 -5.12 9.11
CA ASN A 66 8.00 -4.71 8.50
C ASN A 66 7.92 -3.31 7.89
N MET A 67 6.78 -2.94 7.31
CA MET A 67 6.59 -1.61 6.74
C MET A 67 6.58 -0.53 7.85
N LEU A 68 5.86 -0.76 8.94
CA LEU A 68 5.81 0.17 10.07
C LEU A 68 7.19 0.31 10.74
N LEU A 69 7.94 -0.79 10.88
CA LEU A 69 9.31 -0.76 11.40
C LEU A 69 10.27 -0.01 10.47
N ALA A 70 10.18 -0.23 9.16
CA ALA A 70 11.06 0.41 8.17
C ALA A 70 10.85 1.93 8.12
N GLU A 71 9.60 2.37 8.22
CA GLU A 71 9.22 3.79 8.21
C GLU A 71 9.35 4.45 9.62
N GLY A 72 9.80 3.69 10.63
CA GLY A 72 10.03 4.18 11.99
C GLY A 72 8.76 4.44 12.79
N ILE A 73 7.61 3.98 12.31
CA ILE A 73 6.30 4.11 12.98
C ILE A 73 6.21 3.16 14.19
N ALA A 74 6.74 1.95 14.07
CA ALA A 74 6.88 1.00 15.16
C ALA A 74 8.36 0.87 15.59
N GLY A 75 8.61 0.63 16.88
CA GLY A 75 9.96 0.41 17.43
C GLY A 75 10.66 1.65 18.03
N PRO A 76 11.91 1.48 18.52
CA PRO A 76 12.66 2.52 19.22
C PRO A 76 12.98 3.70 18.29
N GLU A 77 13.02 4.91 18.85
CA GLU A 77 13.30 6.13 18.08
C GLU A 77 14.64 6.06 17.36
N ARG A 78 14.62 6.35 16.05
CA ARG A 78 15.85 6.63 15.31
C ARG A 78 16.15 8.12 15.43
N VAL A 79 17.38 8.44 15.82
CA VAL A 79 17.87 9.82 15.97
C VAL A 79 17.76 10.54 14.63
N ASN A 80 17.01 11.64 14.59
CA ASN A 80 16.79 12.42 13.38
C ASN A 80 17.93 13.41 13.11
N THR A 81 18.43 13.44 11.88
CA THR A 81 19.26 14.54 11.36
C THR A 81 18.38 15.73 10.96
N PRO A 82 18.77 16.98 11.28
CA PRO A 82 18.04 18.16 10.83
C PRO A 82 18.15 18.29 9.31
N GLU A 83 17.01 18.38 8.62
CA GLU A 83 16.94 18.64 7.18
C GLU A 83 15.92 19.75 6.92
N ALA A 84 16.27 20.72 6.07
CA ALA A 84 15.46 21.92 5.82
C ALA A 84 14.43 21.73 4.69
N GLY A 85 13.34 22.51 4.75
CA GLY A 85 12.32 22.60 3.69
C GLY A 85 11.20 21.56 3.82
N ASP A 86 10.59 21.14 2.70
CA ASP A 86 9.45 20.19 2.68
C ASP A 86 9.77 18.82 3.26
N THR A 87 11.05 18.48 3.38
CA THR A 87 11.51 17.30 4.08
C THR A 87 11.19 17.39 5.58
N ALA A 88 11.21 18.60 6.16
CA ALA A 88 10.81 18.83 7.54
C ALA A 88 9.30 18.64 7.76
N ASP A 89 8.45 19.18 6.88
CA ASP A 89 6.98 18.98 6.94
C ASP A 89 6.62 17.49 6.77
N TYR A 90 7.29 16.79 5.84
CA TYR A 90 7.13 15.34 5.69
C TYR A 90 7.51 14.57 6.97
N LYS A 91 8.67 14.89 7.57
CA LYS A 91 9.12 14.27 8.83
C LYS A 91 8.16 14.55 9.98
N GLN A 92 7.67 15.79 10.11
CA GLN A 92 6.71 16.16 11.14
C GLN A 92 5.40 15.37 11.00
N LYS A 93 4.87 15.24 9.79
CA LYS A 93 3.68 14.42 9.51
C LYS A 93 3.91 12.93 9.78
N LEU A 94 5.10 12.40 9.51
CA LEU A 94 5.46 11.03 9.89
C LEU A 94 5.49 10.85 11.41
N VAL A 95 6.05 11.82 12.16
CA VAL A 95 6.03 11.80 13.63
C VAL A 95 4.59 11.82 14.15
N GLN A 96 3.71 12.62 13.54
CA GLN A 96 2.30 12.63 13.89
C GLN A 96 1.63 11.27 13.65
N ILE A 97 1.84 10.63 12.49
CA ILE A 97 1.31 9.28 12.20
C ILE A 97 1.83 8.29 13.24
N ARG A 98 3.11 8.38 13.62
CA ARG A 98 3.72 7.55 14.65
C ARG A 98 3.04 7.74 16.01
N GLN A 99 2.84 8.96 16.45
CA GLN A 99 2.17 9.26 17.72
C GLN A 99 0.76 8.68 17.73
N THR A 100 -0.04 8.98 16.71
CA THR A 100 -1.41 8.45 16.59
C THR A 100 -1.44 6.91 16.64
N TYR A 101 -0.57 6.24 15.89
CA TYR A 101 -0.49 4.77 15.91
C TYR A 101 -0.16 4.21 17.30
N ASN A 102 0.83 4.79 17.99
CA ASN A 102 1.24 4.30 19.32
C ASN A 102 0.16 4.56 20.38
N ASP A 103 -0.52 5.70 20.31
CA ASP A 103 -1.62 6.04 21.22
C ASP A 103 -2.83 5.13 20.99
N GLU A 104 -3.21 4.89 19.74
CA GLU A 104 -4.30 3.95 19.40
C GLU A 104 -3.94 2.51 19.76
N MET A 105 -2.69 2.09 19.52
CA MET A 105 -2.24 0.74 19.89
C MET A 105 -2.27 0.54 21.40
N ARG A 106 -1.90 1.55 22.19
CA ARG A 106 -1.98 1.49 23.66
C ARG A 106 -3.43 1.37 24.14
N LYS A 107 -4.32 2.23 23.66
CA LYS A 107 -5.76 2.15 23.99
C LYS A 107 -6.35 0.80 23.63
N TYR A 108 -5.98 0.26 22.48
CA TYR A 108 -6.38 -1.08 22.05
C TYR A 108 -5.85 -2.16 23.00
N GLN A 109 -4.57 -2.10 23.38
CA GLN A 109 -3.94 -3.04 24.30
C GLN A 109 -4.63 -3.03 25.67
N ASP A 110 -4.84 -1.85 26.25
CA ASP A 110 -5.50 -1.66 27.54
C ASP A 110 -6.93 -2.22 27.50
N ALA A 111 -7.70 -1.93 26.44
CA ALA A 111 -9.05 -2.46 26.26
C ALA A 111 -9.09 -3.99 26.09
N CYS A 112 -8.09 -4.56 25.42
CA CYS A 112 -7.97 -6.02 25.29
C CYS A 112 -7.71 -6.68 26.64
N GLU A 113 -6.81 -6.10 27.44
CA GLU A 113 -6.45 -6.60 28.76
C GLU A 113 -7.64 -6.50 29.73
N GLU A 114 -8.31 -5.34 29.77
CA GLU A 114 -9.51 -5.13 30.58
C GLU A 114 -10.63 -6.12 30.21
N PHE A 115 -10.94 -6.24 28.92
CA PHE A 115 -11.99 -7.14 28.46
C PHE A 115 -11.65 -8.61 28.74
N THR A 116 -10.40 -9.02 28.52
CA THR A 116 -9.96 -10.40 28.79
C THR A 116 -10.03 -10.70 30.28
N SER A 117 -9.61 -9.77 31.14
CA SER A 117 -9.70 -9.88 32.59
C SER A 117 -11.16 -10.05 33.04
N HIS A 118 -12.05 -9.21 32.51
CA HIS A 118 -13.47 -9.28 32.83
C HIS A 118 -14.11 -10.61 32.41
N VAL A 119 -13.80 -11.11 31.21
CA VAL A 119 -14.30 -12.40 30.75
C VAL A 119 -13.76 -13.55 31.61
N LEU A 120 -12.46 -13.51 31.98
CA LEU A 120 -11.88 -14.52 32.86
C LEU A 120 -12.56 -14.54 34.22
N GLN A 121 -12.83 -13.38 34.81
CA GLN A 121 -13.55 -13.27 36.06
C GLN A 121 -14.96 -13.88 35.95
N LEU A 122 -15.72 -13.52 34.91
CA LEU A 122 -17.06 -14.07 34.69
C LEU A 122 -17.04 -15.60 34.52
N LEU A 123 -16.08 -16.14 33.79
CA LEU A 123 -15.95 -17.59 33.58
C LEU A 123 -15.60 -18.32 34.88
N GLN A 124 -14.76 -17.73 35.73
CA GLN A 124 -14.47 -18.26 37.06
C GLN A 124 -15.71 -18.25 37.96
N GLU A 125 -16.46 -17.14 37.99
CA GLU A 125 -17.71 -17.04 38.76
C GLU A 125 -18.73 -18.09 38.31
N GLN A 126 -18.93 -18.28 37.00
CA GLN A 126 -19.83 -19.31 36.48
C GLN A 126 -19.36 -20.74 36.80
N GLY A 127 -18.05 -20.96 36.85
CA GLY A 127 -17.44 -22.23 37.23
C GLY A 127 -17.83 -22.70 38.64
N THR A 128 -18.25 -21.78 39.52
CA THR A 128 -18.71 -22.09 40.88
C THR A 128 -20.14 -22.64 40.93
N ILE A 129 -20.97 -22.33 39.92
CA ILE A 129 -22.39 -22.72 39.86
C ILE A 129 -22.57 -23.95 38.96
N ARG A 130 -21.71 -24.10 37.95
CA ARG A 130 -21.71 -25.21 37.00
C ARG A 130 -20.26 -25.61 36.72
N PRO A 131 -19.90 -26.90 36.67
CA PRO A 131 -18.56 -27.32 36.30
C PRO A 131 -18.25 -26.85 34.87
N ILE A 132 -17.37 -25.87 34.72
CA ILE A 132 -16.81 -25.44 33.43
C ILE A 132 -15.38 -26.00 33.37
N SER A 133 -15.04 -26.70 32.29
CA SER A 133 -13.69 -27.23 32.11
C SER A 133 -12.70 -26.11 31.81
N ASN A 134 -11.45 -26.25 32.27
CA ASN A 134 -10.39 -25.32 31.93
C ASN A 134 -10.17 -25.20 30.40
N GLU A 135 -10.44 -26.27 29.65
CA GLU A 135 -10.37 -26.28 28.19
C GLU A 135 -11.42 -25.37 27.55
N GLU A 136 -12.65 -25.38 28.06
CA GLU A 136 -13.74 -24.55 27.57
C GLU A 136 -13.50 -23.05 27.86
N MET A 137 -12.99 -22.74 29.06
CA MET A 137 -12.55 -21.38 29.42
C MET A 137 -11.44 -20.89 28.48
N ASN A 138 -10.43 -21.73 28.22
CA ASN A 138 -9.35 -21.40 27.29
C ASN A 138 -9.85 -21.21 25.85
N ARG A 139 -10.84 -21.98 25.39
CA ARG A 139 -11.44 -21.78 24.04
C ARG A 139 -12.12 -20.43 23.93
N MET A 140 -12.91 -20.02 24.93
CA MET A 140 -13.60 -18.73 24.92
C MET A 140 -12.63 -17.55 24.89
N VAL A 141 -11.57 -17.59 25.71
CA VAL A 141 -10.49 -16.59 25.71
C VAL A 141 -9.79 -16.54 24.35
N ASN A 142 -9.50 -17.69 23.75
CA ASN A 142 -8.88 -17.75 22.42
C ASN A 142 -9.75 -17.13 21.32
N ILE A 143 -11.08 -17.31 21.36
CA ILE A 143 -11.99 -16.68 20.40
C ILE A 143 -11.93 -15.16 20.51
N ILE A 144 -11.89 -14.65 21.73
CA ILE A 144 -11.78 -13.22 22.02
C ILE A 144 -10.45 -12.66 21.51
N GLN A 145 -9.34 -13.33 21.83
CA GLN A 145 -8.00 -12.94 21.34
C GLN A 145 -7.92 -12.93 19.80
N LYS A 146 -8.57 -13.90 19.13
CA LYS A 146 -8.66 -13.91 17.66
C LYS A 146 -9.43 -12.70 17.13
N LYS A 147 -10.55 -12.31 17.74
CA LYS A 147 -11.30 -11.12 17.35
C LYS A 147 -10.48 -9.84 17.54
N PHE A 148 -9.76 -9.75 18.65
CA PHE A 148 -8.86 -8.63 18.90
C PHE A 148 -7.75 -8.55 17.86
N SER A 149 -7.15 -9.68 17.47
CA SER A 149 -6.10 -9.71 16.45
C SER A 149 -6.54 -9.09 15.12
N VAL A 150 -7.80 -9.29 14.71
CA VAL A 150 -8.36 -8.67 13.49
C VAL A 150 -8.35 -7.13 13.59
N ILE A 151 -8.78 -6.58 14.73
CA ILE A 151 -8.80 -5.13 14.96
C ILE A 151 -7.37 -4.57 14.95
N GLN A 152 -6.42 -5.29 15.54
CA GLN A 152 -5.00 -4.91 15.51
C GLN A 152 -4.44 -4.84 14.09
N VAL A 153 -4.77 -5.82 13.25
CA VAL A 153 -4.36 -5.84 11.84
C VAL A 153 -4.97 -4.68 11.07
N GLN A 154 -6.24 -4.34 11.33
CA GLN A 154 -6.89 -3.19 10.71
C GLN A 154 -6.23 -1.86 11.09
N LEU A 155 -5.88 -1.69 12.37
CA LEU A 155 -5.14 -0.52 12.84
C LEU A 155 -3.80 -0.38 12.09
N LYS A 156 -3.00 -1.45 12.04
CA LYS A 156 -1.73 -1.48 11.31
C LYS A 156 -1.91 -1.19 9.81
N GLN A 157 -2.96 -1.71 9.21
CA GLN A 157 -3.27 -1.48 7.80
C GLN A 157 -3.60 0.00 7.53
N SER A 158 -4.50 0.59 8.31
CA SER A 158 -4.86 2.02 8.21
C SER A 158 -3.63 2.92 8.36
N THR A 159 -2.74 2.61 9.33
CA THR A 159 -1.49 3.35 9.51
C THR A 159 -0.56 3.23 8.30
N CYS A 160 -0.40 2.02 7.73
CA CYS A 160 0.41 1.83 6.53
C CYS A 160 -0.14 2.64 5.34
N GLU A 161 -1.46 2.65 5.15
CA GLU A 161 -2.12 3.42 4.10
C GLU A 161 -1.85 4.92 4.26
N ASN A 162 -1.93 5.46 5.48
CA ASN A 162 -1.59 6.85 5.79
C ASN A 162 -0.14 7.18 5.43
N VAL A 163 0.81 6.29 5.74
CA VAL A 163 2.23 6.43 5.36
C VAL A 163 2.40 6.41 3.84
N MET A 164 1.74 5.49 3.13
CA MET A 164 1.82 5.43 1.65
C MET A 164 1.29 6.71 1.01
N VAL A 165 0.15 7.22 1.48
CA VAL A 165 -0.46 8.46 0.97
C VAL A 165 0.46 9.65 1.22
N LEU A 166 1.02 9.78 2.42
CA LEU A 166 1.96 10.84 2.76
C LEU A 166 3.20 10.78 1.85
N ARG A 167 3.78 9.60 1.68
CA ARG A 167 4.95 9.38 0.82
C ARG A 167 4.66 9.68 -0.65
N SER A 168 3.49 9.28 -1.17
CA SER A 168 3.08 9.61 -2.53
C SER A 168 2.99 11.12 -2.73
N ARG A 169 2.27 11.82 -1.83
CA ARG A 169 2.09 13.28 -1.90
C ARG A 169 3.43 14.01 -1.87
N PHE A 170 4.34 13.60 -1.00
CA PHE A 170 5.68 14.16 -0.92
C PHE A 170 6.48 13.96 -2.22
N LEU A 171 6.50 12.73 -2.76
CA LEU A 171 7.21 12.42 -3.99
C LEU A 171 6.59 13.13 -5.21
N ASP A 172 5.27 13.27 -5.26
CA ASP A 172 4.56 14.04 -6.29
C ASP A 172 4.90 15.53 -6.21
N ALA A 173 4.88 16.13 -5.02
CA ALA A 173 5.26 17.52 -4.81
C ALA A 173 6.73 17.78 -5.21
N ARG A 174 7.63 16.85 -4.86
CA ARG A 174 9.05 16.91 -5.26
C ARG A 174 9.23 16.77 -6.77
N ARG A 175 8.47 15.89 -7.42
CA ARG A 175 8.47 15.75 -8.89
C ARG A 175 7.95 17.02 -9.57
N LYS A 176 6.84 17.59 -9.10
CA LYS A 176 6.27 18.83 -9.65
C LYS A 176 7.26 20.00 -9.59
N ARG A 177 8.01 20.15 -8.49
CA ARG A 177 9.04 21.20 -8.39
C ARG A 177 10.26 21.01 -9.29
N ARG A 178 10.57 19.76 -9.68
CA ARG A 178 11.67 19.48 -10.62
C ARG A 178 11.25 19.65 -12.08
N ASN A 179 9.96 19.55 -12.38
CA ASN A 179 9.45 19.71 -13.73
C ASN A 179 9.21 21.19 -14.03
N PHE A 180 9.47 21.59 -15.27
CA PHE A 180 9.07 22.92 -15.74
C PHE A 180 7.56 23.05 -15.80
N SER A 181 7.07 24.28 -15.72
CA SER A 181 5.65 24.56 -15.92
C SER A 181 5.21 24.07 -17.31
N LYS A 182 3.90 23.81 -17.48
CA LYS A 182 3.35 23.43 -18.77
C LYS A 182 3.65 24.49 -19.83
N GLN A 183 3.47 25.77 -19.48
CA GLN A 183 3.78 26.90 -20.35
C GLN A 183 5.24 26.92 -20.78
N ALA A 184 6.19 26.81 -19.84
CA ALA A 184 7.62 26.75 -20.16
C ALA A 184 7.94 25.56 -21.07
N THR A 185 7.37 24.39 -20.78
CA THR A 185 7.57 23.19 -21.59
C THR A 185 7.00 23.35 -23.00
N ASP A 186 5.83 23.99 -23.14
CA ASP A 186 5.19 24.26 -24.43
C ASP A 186 6.02 25.23 -25.27
N ILE A 187 6.52 26.32 -24.68
CA ILE A 187 7.39 27.31 -25.35
C ILE A 187 8.67 26.65 -25.85
N LEU A 188 9.33 25.83 -25.01
CA LEU A 188 10.55 25.12 -25.39
C LEU A 188 10.30 24.06 -26.48
N ASN A 189 9.19 23.33 -26.40
CA ASN A 189 8.80 22.34 -27.42
C ASN A 189 8.44 23.03 -28.75
N GLU A 190 7.72 24.15 -28.72
CA GLU A 190 7.37 24.92 -29.91
C GLU A 190 8.63 25.33 -30.67
N TYR A 191 9.59 25.97 -30.00
CA TYR A 191 10.87 26.31 -30.62
C TYR A 191 11.58 25.05 -31.16
N PHE A 192 11.67 23.98 -30.36
CA PHE A 192 12.36 22.75 -30.76
C PHE A 192 11.77 22.11 -32.03
N TYR A 193 10.45 22.06 -32.15
CA TYR A 193 9.78 21.44 -33.31
C TYR A 193 9.72 22.37 -34.53
N VAL A 194 9.66 23.70 -34.34
CA VAL A 194 9.83 24.67 -35.43
C VAL A 194 11.22 24.55 -36.06
N TYR A 195 12.26 24.43 -35.22
CA TYR A 195 13.65 24.32 -35.65
C TYR A 195 14.15 22.86 -35.61
N ILE A 196 13.30 21.88 -35.90
CA ILE A 196 13.63 20.45 -35.70
C ILE A 196 14.84 19.97 -36.50
N HIS A 197 15.10 20.58 -37.66
CA HIS A 197 16.26 20.29 -38.50
C HIS A 197 17.57 20.86 -37.93
N ASN A 198 17.51 21.94 -37.14
CA ASN A 198 18.67 22.54 -36.48
C ASN A 198 18.29 23.09 -35.08
N PRO A 199 18.03 22.22 -34.08
CA PRO A 199 17.48 22.64 -32.78
C PRO A 199 18.60 23.09 -31.81
N TYR A 200 19.36 24.10 -32.25
CA TYR A 200 20.49 24.70 -31.54
C TYR A 200 20.26 26.22 -31.42
N PRO A 201 19.51 26.68 -30.40
CA PRO A 201 19.28 28.11 -30.21
C PRO A 201 20.60 28.85 -29.93
N SER A 202 20.74 30.06 -30.49
CA SER A 202 21.84 30.98 -30.17
C SER A 202 21.74 31.46 -28.72
N GLU A 203 22.79 32.10 -28.20
CA GLU A 203 22.78 32.62 -26.82
C GLU A 203 21.65 33.63 -26.58
N GLU A 204 21.44 34.56 -27.52
CA GLU A 204 20.33 35.53 -27.46
C GLU A 204 18.96 34.85 -27.40
N VAL A 205 18.74 33.81 -28.21
CA VAL A 205 17.49 33.04 -28.21
C VAL A 205 17.31 32.27 -26.90
N LYS A 206 18.39 31.73 -26.31
CA LYS A 206 18.31 31.06 -25.01
C LYS A 206 17.95 32.03 -23.90
N GLU A 207 18.46 33.27 -23.93
CA GLU A 207 18.08 34.32 -22.98
C GLU A 207 16.60 34.68 -23.10
N ASP A 208 16.08 34.82 -24.32
CA ASP A 208 14.66 35.08 -24.55
C ASP A 208 13.77 33.92 -24.08
N LEU A 209 14.14 32.68 -24.40
CA LEU A 209 13.44 31.49 -23.93
C LEU A 209 13.46 31.37 -22.40
N ALA A 210 14.61 31.65 -21.77
CA ALA A 210 14.77 31.66 -20.32
C ALA A 210 13.80 32.68 -19.67
N ARG A 211 13.75 33.90 -20.23
CA ARG A 211 12.86 34.97 -19.78
C ARG A 211 11.39 34.58 -19.93
N LYS A 212 10.98 34.08 -21.11
CA LYS A 212 9.60 33.65 -21.40
C LYS A 212 9.15 32.46 -20.55
N CYS A 213 10.07 31.56 -20.21
CA CYS A 213 9.79 30.36 -19.43
C CYS A 213 9.93 30.57 -17.91
N GLY A 214 10.51 31.68 -17.46
CA GLY A 214 10.82 31.91 -16.05
C GLY A 214 11.85 30.93 -15.47
N ILE A 215 12.83 30.51 -16.29
CA ILE A 215 13.89 29.56 -15.90
C ILE A 215 15.26 30.14 -16.27
N THR A 216 16.35 29.51 -15.83
CA THR A 216 17.71 29.99 -16.14
C THR A 216 18.17 29.57 -17.54
N VAL A 217 19.10 30.33 -18.12
CA VAL A 217 19.74 30.00 -19.41
C VAL A 217 20.42 28.63 -19.39
N SER A 218 20.99 28.25 -18.25
CA SER A 218 21.56 26.90 -18.04
C SER A 218 20.49 25.82 -18.08
N GLN A 219 19.32 26.04 -17.47
CA GLN A 219 18.18 25.12 -17.55
C GLN A 219 17.65 24.97 -18.98
N VAL A 220 17.59 26.06 -19.77
CA VAL A 220 17.27 26.01 -21.20
C VAL A 220 18.30 25.16 -21.96
N SER A 221 19.59 25.43 -21.77
CA SER A 221 20.68 24.69 -22.43
C SER A 221 20.61 23.18 -22.15
N ASN A 222 20.43 22.82 -20.88
CA ASN A 222 20.28 21.43 -20.44
C ASN A 222 19.03 20.78 -21.02
N TRP A 223 17.91 21.53 -21.10
CA TRP A 223 16.67 21.02 -21.67
C TRP A 223 16.83 20.67 -23.14
N PHE A 224 17.42 21.56 -23.95
CA PHE A 224 17.65 21.33 -25.38
C PHE A 224 18.62 20.17 -25.62
N GLY A 225 19.70 20.07 -24.84
CA GLY A 225 20.62 18.92 -24.88
C GLY A 225 19.89 17.60 -24.61
N ASN A 226 19.10 17.54 -23.54
CA ASN A 226 18.33 16.36 -23.18
C ASN A 226 17.20 16.05 -24.18
N LYS A 227 16.54 17.07 -24.75
CA LYS A 227 15.47 16.89 -25.74
C LYS A 227 16.03 16.32 -27.03
N ARG A 228 17.18 16.78 -27.53
CA ARG A 228 17.86 16.21 -28.71
C ARG A 228 18.23 14.74 -28.52
N ILE A 229 18.82 14.38 -27.38
CA ILE A 229 19.18 12.99 -27.07
C ILE A 229 17.94 12.09 -27.06
N ARG A 230 16.85 12.55 -26.42
CA ARG A 230 15.58 11.80 -26.36
C ARG A 230 14.93 11.66 -27.74
N TYR A 231 14.90 12.73 -28.54
CA TYR A 231 14.38 12.72 -29.90
C TYR A 231 15.11 11.69 -30.78
N LYS A 232 16.46 11.71 -30.76
CA LYS A 232 17.29 10.78 -31.54
C LYS A 232 17.10 9.32 -31.11
N LYS A 233 16.87 9.06 -29.82
CA LYS A 233 16.69 7.70 -29.28
C LYS A 233 15.31 7.11 -29.57
N ASN A 234 14.28 7.92 -29.80
CA ASN A 234 12.91 7.42 -29.95
C ASN A 234 12.11 8.23 -30.98
N ILE A 235 12.50 8.09 -32.25
CA ILE A 235 12.00 8.92 -33.36
C ILE A 235 10.48 8.74 -33.54
N ALA A 236 9.97 7.51 -33.54
CA ALA A 236 8.55 7.22 -33.77
C ALA A 236 7.62 7.91 -32.76
N LYS A 237 7.90 7.77 -31.46
CA LYS A 237 7.12 8.43 -30.40
C LYS A 237 7.20 9.96 -30.47
N THR A 238 8.34 10.49 -30.89
CA THR A 238 8.57 11.94 -30.91
C THR A 238 8.03 12.61 -32.19
N GLN A 239 7.77 11.84 -33.26
CA GLN A 239 7.06 12.31 -34.46
C GLN A 239 5.57 12.58 -34.17
N GLU A 240 4.92 11.77 -33.34
CA GLU A 240 3.55 12.03 -32.88
C GLU A 240 3.46 13.33 -32.08
N GLU A 241 4.43 13.58 -31.18
CA GLU A 241 4.53 14.84 -30.45
C GLU A 241 4.74 16.03 -31.40
N ALA A 242 5.62 15.90 -32.40
CA ALA A 242 5.87 16.94 -33.40
C ALA A 242 4.59 17.32 -34.16
N ALA A 243 3.76 16.34 -34.54
CA ALA A 243 2.50 16.57 -35.25
C ALA A 243 1.51 17.43 -34.42
N ILE A 244 1.52 17.33 -33.10
CA ILE A 244 0.68 18.13 -32.20
C ILE A 244 1.11 19.60 -32.23
N TYR A 245 2.42 19.87 -32.18
CA TYR A 245 2.94 21.24 -32.17
C TYR A 245 2.86 21.92 -33.54
N VAL A 246 3.00 21.15 -34.63
CA VAL A 246 2.73 21.63 -36.00
C VAL A 246 1.26 22.02 -36.17
N LYS A 247 0.31 21.23 -35.62
CA LYS A 247 -1.12 21.58 -35.66
C LYS A 247 -1.46 22.81 -34.81
N LYS A 248 -0.83 22.97 -33.65
CA LYS A 248 -1.05 24.14 -32.78
C LYS A 248 -0.52 25.45 -33.37
N GLY A 249 0.61 25.43 -34.07
CA GLY A 249 1.16 26.62 -34.75
C GLY A 249 0.26 27.20 -35.84
N GLY A 250 -0.74 26.44 -36.32
CA GLY A 250 -1.70 26.88 -37.34
C GLY A 250 -2.98 27.53 -36.81
N GLN A 251 -3.28 27.45 -35.50
CA GLN A 251 -4.47 28.05 -34.89
C GLN A 251 -4.10 28.73 -33.57
N GLY A 252 -3.72 30.02 -33.64
CA GLY A 252 -3.66 30.91 -32.48
C GLY A 252 -2.27 31.19 -31.93
N GLY A 253 -1.72 32.35 -32.31
CA GLY A 253 -0.71 33.07 -31.52
C GLY A 253 0.62 32.35 -31.30
N GLY A 254 1.30 31.96 -32.39
CA GLY A 254 2.67 31.45 -32.28
C GLY A 254 3.61 32.49 -31.67
N PHE A 255 4.45 32.07 -30.73
CA PHE A 255 5.50 32.93 -30.20
C PHE A 255 6.47 33.22 -31.35
N LYS A 256 6.42 34.42 -31.93
CA LYS A 256 7.43 34.83 -32.92
C LYS A 256 8.78 34.88 -32.22
N PHE A 257 9.61 33.88 -32.50
CA PHE A 257 11.04 33.92 -32.22
C PHE A 257 11.65 34.68 -33.40
N LEU A 258 12.00 35.94 -33.16
CA LEU A 258 12.71 36.82 -34.10
C LEU A 258 14.16 36.34 -34.26
#